data_AF-B9NXB5-F1
#
_entry.id   AF-B9NXB5-F1
#
_cell.length_a   1.000
_cell.length_b   1.000
_cell.length_c   1.000
_cell.angle_alpha   90.00
_cell.angle_beta   90.00
_cell.angle_gamma   90.00
#
_symmetry.space_group_name_H-M   'P 1'
#
loop_
_entity.id
_entity.type
_entity.pdbx_description
1 polymer ?
#
loop_
_entity_poly.entity_id
_entity_poly.type
_entity_poly.pdbx_seq_one_letter_code
_entity_poly.pdbx_strand_id
1 'polypeptide(L)'
;MAQSLQIDTLAFSKRLKEAGADEKLAEAIVEGISKVDTSDLATKTNITELRSVVKNDITQLRAEVKNVENFLRGEIAEVKVDLKTEFAALYKHLWLMGIGIVALVTALDKLL
;
A
#
# COMPACT_ATOMS: atom_id res chain seq x y z
N MET A 1 -25.16 1.53 1.68
CA MET A 1 -26.60 1.86 1.79
C MET A 1 -26.68 3.31 2.26
N ALA A 2 -27.04 4.24 1.38
CA ALA A 2 -27.19 5.65 1.76
C ALA A 2 -28.30 5.76 2.80
N GLN A 3 -27.99 6.30 3.99
CA GLN A 3 -29.02 6.71 4.94
C GLN A 3 -29.78 7.85 4.29
N SER A 4 -30.94 7.54 3.72
CA SER A 4 -31.87 8.55 3.24
C SER A 4 -32.21 9.48 4.38
N LEU A 5 -32.23 10.79 4.13
CA LEU A 5 -32.71 11.77 5.07
C LEU A 5 -34.15 11.41 5.48
N GLN A 6 -34.36 10.81 6.65
CA GLN A 6 -35.70 10.48 7.15
C GLN A 6 -36.33 11.76 7.71
N ILE A 7 -36.76 12.63 6.81
CA ILE A 7 -37.61 13.76 7.19
C ILE A 7 -39.02 13.21 7.39
N ASP A 8 -39.54 13.35 8.61
CA ASP A 8 -40.97 13.17 8.86
C ASP A 8 -41.72 14.35 8.23
N THR A 9 -42.11 14.15 6.97
CA THR A 9 -42.84 15.06 6.10
C THR A 9 -44.12 15.59 6.77
N LEU A 10 -44.79 14.75 7.56
CA LEU A 10 -46.05 15.07 8.24
C LEU A 10 -45.80 15.93 9.50
N ALA A 11 -44.82 15.57 10.32
CA ALA A 11 -44.44 16.37 11.48
C ALA A 11 -43.86 17.74 11.06
N PHE A 12 -43.14 17.78 9.94
CA PHE A 12 -42.57 19.00 9.40
C PHE A 12 -43.65 19.96 8.86
N SER A 13 -44.63 19.44 8.10
CA SER A 13 -45.76 20.25 7.61
C SER A 13 -46.63 20.77 8.76
N LYS A 14 -46.88 19.96 9.79
CA LYS A 14 -47.64 20.37 10.98
C LYS A 14 -46.96 21.53 11.72
N ARG A 15 -45.64 21.45 11.93
CA ARG A 15 -44.86 22.53 12.56
C ARG A 15 -44.85 23.81 11.75
N LEU A 16 -44.80 23.71 10.42
CA LEU A 16 -44.92 24.86 9.52
C LEU A 16 -46.27 25.56 9.70
N LYS A 17 -47.37 24.81 9.76
CA LYS A 17 -48.72 25.34 10.00
C LYS A 17 -48.85 25.98 11.38
N GLU A 18 -48.32 25.32 12.43
CA GLU A 18 -48.28 25.87 13.79
C GLU A 18 -47.46 27.17 13.89
N ALA A 19 -46.46 27.35 13.02
CA ALA A 19 -45.68 28.58 12.90
C ALA A 19 -46.37 29.69 12.08
N GLY A 20 -47.60 29.46 11.59
CA GLY A 20 -48.38 30.44 10.84
C GLY A 20 -48.22 30.37 9.31
N ALA A 21 -47.58 29.32 8.77
CA ALA A 21 -47.59 29.07 7.33
C ALA A 21 -48.98 28.59 6.88
N ASP A 22 -49.46 29.14 5.75
CA ASP A 22 -50.66 28.63 5.09
C ASP A 22 -50.49 27.17 4.65
N GLU A 23 -51.58 26.41 4.64
CA GLU A 23 -51.63 24.98 4.27
C GLU A 23 -50.84 24.68 2.99
N LYS A 24 -51.06 25.48 1.94
CA LYS A 24 -50.44 25.29 0.62
C LYS A 24 -48.94 25.59 0.65
N LEU A 25 -48.53 26.58 1.45
CA LEU A 25 -47.12 26.94 1.60
C LEU A 25 -46.36 25.84 2.34
N ALA A 26 -46.95 25.34 3.43
CA ALA A 26 -46.36 24.26 4.22
C ALA A 26 -46.16 23.00 3.35
N GLU A 27 -47.16 22.61 2.57
CA GLU A 27 -47.10 21.48 1.66
C GLU A 27 -46.06 21.67 0.55
N ALA A 28 -46.02 22.85 -0.09
CA ALA A 28 -45.07 23.13 -1.16
C ALA A 28 -43.60 23.09 -0.68
N ILE A 29 -43.31 23.58 0.52
CA ILE A 29 -41.95 23.56 1.10
C ILE A 29 -41.54 22.12 1.42
N VAL A 30 -42.43 21.36 2.05
CA VAL A 30 -42.21 19.97 2.41
C VAL A 30 -42.00 19.09 1.17
N GLU A 31 -42.83 19.30 0.14
CA GLU A 31 -42.72 18.61 -1.15
C GLU A 31 -41.39 18.94 -1.84
N GLY A 32 -41.00 20.22 -1.88
CA GLY A 32 -39.74 20.66 -2.47
C GLY A 32 -38.51 20.03 -1.82
N ILE A 33 -38.50 19.90 -0.49
CA ILE A 33 -37.41 19.26 0.25
C ILE A 33 -37.41 17.74 0.07
N SER A 34 -38.59 17.11 0.02
CA SER A 34 -38.71 15.65 -0.16
C SER A 34 -38.20 15.16 -1.51
N LYS A 35 -38.21 16.02 -2.54
CA LYS A 35 -37.74 15.72 -3.89
C LYS A 35 -36.24 15.97 -4.09
N VAL A 36 -35.53 16.49 -3.09
CA VAL A 36 -34.08 16.69 -3.18
C VAL A 36 -33.41 15.32 -3.18
N ASP A 37 -32.73 15.00 -4.28
CA ASP A 37 -31.91 13.80 -4.35
C ASP A 37 -30.68 13.96 -3.45
N THR A 38 -30.52 13.02 -2.52
CA THR A 38 -29.41 13.01 -1.56
C THR A 38 -28.44 11.87 -1.82
N SER A 39 -28.64 11.09 -2.89
CA SER A 39 -27.78 9.95 -3.25
C SER A 39 -26.31 10.34 -3.44
N ASP A 40 -26.07 11.52 -4.00
CA ASP A 40 -24.74 11.99 -4.39
C ASP A 40 -24.03 12.76 -3.27
N LEU A 41 -24.70 12.93 -2.11
CA LEU A 41 -24.10 13.61 -0.97
C LEU A 41 -23.12 12.68 -0.25
N ALA A 42 -21.87 13.14 -0.14
CA ALA A 42 -20.89 12.48 0.71
C ALA A 42 -21.29 12.58 2.19
N THR A 43 -21.60 11.45 2.81
CA THR A 43 -21.94 11.40 4.23
C THR A 43 -20.69 11.30 5.11
N LYS A 44 -20.79 11.72 6.39
CA LYS A 44 -19.72 11.52 7.38
C LYS A 44 -19.34 10.04 7.53
N THR A 45 -20.30 9.15 7.34
CA THR A 45 -20.10 7.70 7.33
C THR A 45 -19.20 7.30 6.17
N ASN A 46 -19.49 7.76 4.94
CA ASN A 46 -18.64 7.48 3.78
C ASN A 46 -17.21 8.00 3.96
N ILE A 47 -17.05 9.19 4.54
CA ILE A 47 -15.72 9.77 4.81
C ILE A 47 -14.97 8.91 5.84
N THR A 48 -15.66 8.43 6.87
CA THR A 48 -15.06 7.60 7.93
C THR A 48 -14.66 6.23 7.38
N GLU A 49 -15.51 5.63 6.55
CA GLU A 49 -15.23 4.38 5.84
C GLU A 49 -14.02 4.55 4.91
N LEU A 50 -14.01 5.58 4.06
CA LEU A 50 -12.89 5.87 3.17
C LEU A 50 -11.59 6.10 3.94
N ARG A 51 -11.64 6.83 5.07
CA ARG A 51 -10.49 7.04 5.95
C ARG A 51 -9.98 5.70 6.52
N SER A 52 -10.88 4.79 6.86
CA SER A 52 -10.52 3.46 7.36
C SER A 52 -9.85 2.62 6.26
N VAL A 53 -10.42 2.61 5.06
CA VAL A 53 -9.85 1.92 3.89
C VAL A 53 -8.45 2.46 3.58
N VAL A 54 -8.30 3.77 3.42
CA VAL A 54 -7.02 4.41 3.14
C VAL A 54 -5.99 4.12 4.24
N LYS A 55 -6.39 4.12 5.51
CA LYS A 55 -5.49 3.77 6.61
C LYS A 55 -5.02 2.32 6.50
N ASN A 56 -5.91 1.39 6.18
CA ASN A 56 -5.57 -0.01 5.99
C ASN A 56 -4.63 -0.19 4.79
N ASP A 57 -4.92 0.43 3.65
CA ASP A 57 -4.07 0.39 2.45
C ASP A 57 -2.65 0.91 2.75
N ILE A 58 -2.54 2.04 3.47
CA ILE A 58 -1.25 2.58 3.90
C ILE A 58 -0.50 1.59 4.80
N THR A 59 -1.18 0.90 5.71
CA THR A 59 -0.52 -0.09 6.58
C THR A 59 -0.06 -1.32 5.80
N GLN A 60 -0.84 -1.78 4.81
CA GLN A 60 -0.49 -2.91 3.95
C GLN A 60 0.72 -2.55 3.07
N LEU A 61 0.69 -1.40 2.39
CA LEU A 61 1.80 -0.93 1.56
C LEU A 61 3.09 -0.77 2.37
N ARG A 62 3.02 -0.26 3.61
CA ARG A 62 4.21 -0.19 4.48
C ARG A 62 4.77 -1.57 4.82
N ALA A 63 3.91 -2.57 5.03
CA ALA A 63 4.34 -3.94 5.29
C ALA A 63 5.00 -4.55 4.03
N GLU A 64 4.39 -4.35 2.86
CA GLU A 64 4.95 -4.80 1.57
C GLU A 64 6.32 -4.19 1.29
N VAL A 65 6.47 -2.87 1.47
CA VAL A 65 7.76 -2.18 1.30
C VAL A 65 8.82 -2.76 2.23
N LYS A 66 8.48 -2.99 3.50
CA LYS A 66 9.41 -3.59 4.48
C LYS A 66 9.80 -5.02 4.09
N ASN A 67 8.86 -5.79 3.55
CA ASN A 67 9.14 -7.15 3.08
C ASN A 67 10.08 -7.14 1.87
N VAL A 68 9.85 -6.25 0.89
CA VAL A 68 10.74 -6.06 -0.25
C VAL A 68 12.14 -5.61 0.20
N GLU A 69 12.23 -4.67 1.14
CA GLU A 69 13.52 -4.23 1.69
C GLU A 69 14.29 -5.39 2.35
N ASN A 70 13.60 -6.21 3.16
CA ASN A 70 14.21 -7.37 3.80
C ASN A 70 14.65 -8.43 2.79
N PHE A 71 13.82 -8.69 1.78
CA PHE A 71 14.13 -9.63 0.70
C PHE A 71 15.39 -9.19 -0.07
N LEU A 72 15.43 -7.93 -0.53
CA LEU A 72 16.58 -7.38 -1.23
C LEU A 72 17.85 -7.36 -0.36
N ARG A 73 17.73 -7.06 0.94
CA ARG A 73 18.86 -7.16 1.87
C ARG A 73 19.38 -8.59 1.97
N GLY A 74 18.49 -9.58 1.94
CA GLY A 74 18.82 -11.00 1.88
C GLY A 74 19.59 -11.36 0.61
N GLU A 75 19.04 -11.02 -0.56
CA GLU A 75 19.69 -11.30 -1.86
C GLU A 75 21.07 -10.62 -1.95
N ILE A 76 21.21 -9.38 -1.49
CA ILE A 76 22.51 -8.69 -1.47
C ILE A 76 23.51 -9.40 -0.54
N ALA A 77 23.05 -9.95 0.59
CA ALA A 77 23.92 -10.70 1.49
C ALA A 77 24.37 -12.02 0.86
N GLU A 78 23.47 -12.72 0.18
CA GLU A 78 23.76 -13.96 -0.55
C GLU A 78 24.77 -13.71 -1.68
N VAL A 79 24.53 -12.75 -2.55
CA VAL A 79 25.47 -12.38 -3.63
C VAL A 79 26.85 -12.00 -3.09
N LYS A 80 26.91 -11.32 -1.93
CA LYS A 80 28.21 -11.01 -1.28
C LYS A 80 28.94 -12.26 -0.80
N VAL A 81 28.22 -13.26 -0.31
CA VAL A 81 28.81 -14.54 0.12
C VAL A 81 29.29 -15.34 -1.08
N ASP A 82 28.50 -15.40 -2.13
CA ASP A 82 28.85 -16.09 -3.37
C ASP A 82 30.11 -15.50 -3.99
N LEU A 83 30.15 -14.17 -4.17
CA LEU A 83 31.34 -13.49 -4.69
C LEU A 83 32.59 -13.77 -3.84
N LYS A 84 32.49 -13.72 -2.51
CA LYS A 84 33.63 -14.05 -1.63
C LYS A 84 34.10 -15.49 -1.82
N THR A 85 33.17 -16.41 -2.00
CA THR A 85 33.46 -17.83 -2.20
C THR A 85 34.12 -18.06 -3.55
N GLU A 86 33.63 -17.44 -4.61
CA GLU A 86 34.23 -17.49 -5.94
C GLU A 86 35.64 -16.88 -5.96
N PHE A 87 35.85 -15.73 -5.32
CA PHE A 87 37.19 -15.15 -5.20
C PHE A 87 38.15 -16.06 -4.43
N ALA A 88 37.71 -16.66 -3.32
CA ALA A 88 38.53 -17.60 -2.57
C ALA A 88 38.90 -18.84 -3.40
N ALA A 89 37.95 -19.35 -4.18
CA ALA A 89 38.19 -20.46 -5.11
C ALA A 89 39.20 -20.06 -6.20
N LEU A 90 39.08 -18.87 -6.77
CA LEU A 90 40.00 -18.34 -7.78
C LEU A 90 41.42 -18.17 -7.22
N TYR A 91 41.55 -17.60 -6.03
CA TYR A 91 42.86 -17.45 -5.36
C TYR A 91 43.51 -18.81 -5.10
N LYS A 92 42.74 -19.80 -4.63
CA LYS A 92 43.24 -21.17 -4.44
C LYS A 92 43.73 -21.77 -5.76
N HIS A 93 42.97 -21.59 -6.83
CA HIS A 93 43.35 -22.11 -8.15
C HIS A 93 44.63 -21.45 -8.68
N LEU A 94 44.73 -20.12 -8.58
CA LEU A 94 45.91 -19.37 -9.01
C LEU A 94 47.15 -19.78 -8.23
N TRP A 95 47.03 -20.00 -6.91
CA TRP A 95 48.13 -20.47 -6.08
C TRP A 95 48.63 -21.87 -6.50
N LEU A 96 47.70 -22.79 -6.78
CA LEU A 96 48.04 -24.13 -7.29
C LEU A 96 48.75 -24.07 -8.64
N MET A 97 48.29 -23.21 -9.57
CA MET A 97 48.97 -22.98 -10.84
C MET A 97 50.37 -22.41 -10.63
N GLY A 98 50.53 -21.44 -9.73
CA GLY A 98 51.82 -20.85 -9.38
C GLY A 98 52.82 -21.90 -8.90
N ILE A 99 52.41 -22.79 -7.98
CA ILE A 99 53.25 -23.90 -7.52
C ILE A 99 53.61 -24.83 -8.69
N GLY A 100 52.64 -25.17 -9.55
CA GLY A 100 52.88 -26.01 -10.72
C GLY A 100 53.91 -25.41 -11.68
N ILE A 101 53.83 -24.11 -11.95
CA ILE A 101 54.79 -23.40 -12.80
C ILE A 101 56.18 -23.41 -12.16
N VAL A 102 56.29 -23.10 -10.86
CA VAL A 102 57.59 -23.11 -10.15
C VAL A 102 58.22 -24.51 -10.17
N ALA A 103 57.43 -25.57 -9.95
CA ALA A 103 57.90 -26.95 -10.02
C ALA A 103 58.40 -27.34 -11.43
N LEU A 104 57.69 -26.90 -12.47
CA LEU A 104 58.10 -27.12 -13.87
C LEU A 104 59.41 -26.42 -14.21
N VAL A 105 59.56 -25.14 -13.85
CA VAL A 105 60.78 -24.36 -14.11
C VAL A 105 61.99 -24.99 -13.40
N THR A 106 61.84 -25.33 -12.11
CA THR A 106 62.93 -25.95 -11.34
C THR A 106 63.31 -27.35 -11.83
N ALA A 107 62.39 -28.10 -12.44
CA ALA A 107 62.70 -29.38 -13.08
C ALA A 107 63.45 -29.19 -14.41
N LEU A 108 63.11 -28.17 -15.19
CA LEU A 108 63.79 -27.84 -16.44
C LEU A 108 65.25 -27.43 -16.19
N ASP A 109 65.50 -26.57 -15.18
CA ASP A 109 66.85 -26.13 -14.80
C ASP A 109 67.79 -27.27 -14.40
N LYS A 110 67.25 -28.40 -13.92
CA LYS A 110 68.04 -29.59 -13.55
C LYS A 110 68.36 -30.51 -14.74
N LEU A 111 67.68 -30.31 -15.87
CA LEU A 111 67.74 -31.20 -17.04
C LEU A 111 68.61 -30.62 -18.18
N LEU A 112 68.87 -29.30 -18.15
CA LEU A 112 69.82 -28.58 -19.01
C LEU A 112 71.22 -28.55 -18.38
#